data_AF-F5Y3H0-F1
#
_entry.id   AF-F5Y3H0-F1
#
_cell.length_a   1.000
_cell.length_b   1.000
_cell.length_c   1.000
_cell.angle_alpha   90.00
_cell.angle_beta   90.00
_cell.angle_gamma   90.00
#
_symmetry.space_group_name_H-M   'P 1'
#
loop_
_entity.id
_entity.type
_entity.pdbx_description
1 polymer ?
#
loop_
_entity_poly.entity_id
_entity_poly.type
_entity_poly.pdbx_seq_one_letter_code
_entity_poly.pdbx_strand_id
1 'polypeptide(L)'
;MLKKILAVLALCCATAAMAVEINKATEAELDGVKGIGPGTSKIILAERKQGEFKDWADFIERVKGVGDARAAHLSEAGLRIGGASYRPTIAPVGGAKR
;
A
#
# COMPACT_ATOMS: atom_id res chain seq x y z
N MET A 1 -34.88 37.59 4.39
CA MET A 1 -34.89 36.26 3.75
C MET A 1 -34.31 36.39 2.33
N LEU A 2 -33.55 35.39 1.85
CA LEU A 2 -33.05 35.25 0.45
C LEU A 2 -31.77 36.03 0.02
N LYS A 3 -30.62 35.81 0.68
CA LYS A 3 -29.30 36.35 0.22
C LYS A 3 -28.08 35.45 0.55
N LYS A 4 -28.26 34.13 0.66
CA LYS A 4 -27.15 33.22 0.99
C LYS A 4 -27.26 31.91 0.18
N ILE A 5 -27.23 32.03 -1.14
CA ILE A 5 -27.13 30.88 -2.06
C ILE A 5 -26.01 31.21 -3.05
N LEU A 6 -24.78 31.03 -2.61
CA LEU A 6 -23.56 30.95 -3.42
C LEU A 6 -22.70 29.90 -2.69
N ALA A 7 -22.89 28.61 -2.94
CA ALA A 7 -22.33 27.88 -4.08
C ALA A 7 -20.81 28.00 -4.17
N VAL A 8 -20.08 27.48 -3.16
CA VAL A 8 -18.79 26.83 -3.37
C VAL A 8 -18.77 25.60 -2.48
N LEU A 9 -19.38 24.53 -2.99
CA LEU A 9 -19.16 23.17 -2.53
C LEU A 9 -17.81 22.73 -3.11
N ALA A 10 -16.70 23.33 -2.65
CA ALA A 10 -15.37 22.79 -2.89
C ALA A 10 -15.19 21.62 -1.92
N LEU A 11 -15.87 20.53 -2.27
CA LEU A 11 -15.79 19.23 -1.63
C LEU A 11 -14.30 18.89 -1.52
N CYS A 12 -13.83 18.78 -0.28
CA CYS A 12 -12.51 18.27 0.07
C CYS A 12 -12.20 17.04 -0.78
N CYS A 13 -11.32 17.17 -1.77
CA CYS A 13 -10.46 16.07 -2.15
C CYS A 13 -9.44 15.89 -1.01
N ALA A 14 -9.93 15.43 0.14
CA ALA A 14 -9.09 14.67 1.05
C ALA A 14 -8.75 13.41 0.25
N THR A 15 -7.63 13.44 -0.46
CA THR A 15 -6.94 12.23 -0.85
C THR A 15 -6.51 11.59 0.46
N ALA A 16 -7.45 10.89 1.11
CA ALA A 16 -7.10 9.89 2.09
C ALA A 16 -6.09 9.02 1.36
N ALA A 17 -4.84 9.08 1.79
CA ALA A 17 -3.84 8.09 1.44
C ALA A 17 -4.34 6.77 2.03
N MET A 18 -5.34 6.20 1.36
CA MET A 18 -5.91 4.91 1.66
C MET A 18 -4.76 3.95 1.47
N ALA A 19 -4.43 3.26 2.54
CA ALA A 19 -3.40 2.26 2.47
C ALA A 19 -3.84 1.19 1.46
N VAL A 20 -3.03 0.98 0.44
CA VAL A 20 -3.35 0.07 -0.66
C VAL A 20 -3.11 -1.35 -0.16
N GLU A 21 -4.20 -2.09 0.06
CA GLU A 21 -4.12 -3.46 0.55
C GLU A 21 -3.87 -4.42 -0.61
N ILE A 22 -2.72 -5.09 -0.62
CA ILE A 22 -2.24 -5.88 -1.77
C ILE A 22 -3.22 -6.97 -2.22
N ASN A 23 -3.94 -7.59 -1.27
CA ASN A 23 -4.89 -8.66 -1.56
C ASN A 23 -6.24 -8.16 -2.07
N LYS A 24 -6.49 -6.85 -2.04
CA LYS A 24 -7.74 -6.24 -2.51
C LYS A 24 -7.54 -5.22 -3.62
N ALA A 25 -6.35 -4.66 -3.73
CA ALA A 25 -6.00 -3.63 -4.69
C ALA A 25 -6.22 -4.08 -6.14
N THR A 26 -6.65 -3.14 -6.96
CA THR A 26 -6.71 -3.26 -8.42
C THR A 26 -5.35 -2.98 -9.06
N GLU A 27 -5.19 -3.30 -10.35
CA GLU A 27 -3.95 -3.01 -11.09
C GLU A 27 -3.59 -1.51 -11.03
N ALA A 28 -4.60 -0.64 -11.19
CA ALA A 28 -4.43 0.81 -11.15
C ALA A 28 -4.04 1.33 -9.76
N GLU A 29 -4.58 0.74 -8.70
CA GLU A 29 -4.20 1.11 -7.32
C GLU A 29 -2.77 0.67 -7.00
N LEU A 30 -2.38 -0.54 -7.45
CA LEU A 30 -1.01 -1.01 -7.30
C LEU A 30 -0.03 -0.14 -8.09
N ASP A 31 -0.33 0.18 -9.35
CA ASP A 31 0.51 1.07 -10.18
C ASP A 31 0.62 2.50 -9.59
N GLY A 32 -0.43 2.96 -8.92
CA GLY A 32 -0.43 4.23 -8.19
C GLY A 32 0.48 4.27 -6.95
N VAL A 33 0.93 3.11 -6.43
CA VAL A 33 1.87 3.07 -5.31
C VAL A 33 3.27 3.43 -5.79
N LYS A 34 3.84 4.50 -5.23
CA LYS A 34 5.19 4.96 -5.56
C LYS A 34 6.22 3.83 -5.39
N GLY A 35 6.77 3.36 -6.50
CA GLY A 35 7.80 2.31 -6.55
C GLY A 35 7.29 0.95 -7.05
N ILE A 36 5.98 0.80 -7.22
CA ILE A 36 5.37 -0.23 -8.06
C ILE A 36 5.25 0.34 -9.47
N GLY A 37 5.63 -0.45 -10.46
CA GLY A 37 5.37 -0.14 -11.86
C GLY A 37 4.63 -1.28 -12.54
N PRO A 38 4.34 -1.16 -13.84
CA PRO A 38 3.48 -2.10 -14.58
C PRO A 38 4.02 -3.54 -14.61
N GLY A 39 5.34 -3.73 -14.41
CA GLY A 39 5.93 -5.07 -14.25
C GLY A 39 5.60 -5.69 -12.89
N THR A 40 5.80 -4.93 -11.81
CA THR A 40 5.57 -5.42 -10.44
C THR A 40 4.09 -5.62 -10.15
N SER A 41 3.21 -4.71 -10.60
CA SER A 41 1.75 -4.87 -10.43
C SER A 41 1.23 -6.15 -11.11
N LYS A 42 1.70 -6.46 -12.32
CA LYS A 42 1.36 -7.72 -13.01
C LYS A 42 1.83 -8.96 -12.26
N ILE A 43 3.05 -8.94 -11.70
CA ILE A 43 3.57 -10.06 -10.90
C ILE A 43 2.70 -10.23 -9.64
N ILE A 44 2.37 -9.15 -8.94
CA ILE A 44 1.49 -9.17 -7.76
C ILE A 44 0.15 -9.83 -8.09
N LEU A 45 -0.47 -9.40 -9.19
CA LEU A 45 -1.75 -9.97 -9.63
C LEU A 45 -1.64 -11.44 -10.04
N ALA A 46 -0.52 -11.86 -10.62
CA ALA A 46 -0.26 -13.26 -10.95
C ALA A 46 -0.08 -14.13 -9.70
N GLU A 47 0.72 -13.69 -8.74
CA GLU A 47 0.94 -14.41 -7.47
C GLU A 47 -0.34 -14.49 -6.64
N ARG A 48 -1.16 -13.43 -6.63
CA ARG A 48 -2.47 -13.41 -5.97
C ARG A 48 -3.44 -14.44 -6.52
N LYS A 49 -3.34 -14.81 -7.82
CA LYS A 49 -4.16 -15.89 -8.40
C LYS A 49 -3.81 -17.27 -7.84
N GLN A 50 -2.57 -17.46 -7.39
CA GLN A 50 -2.15 -18.71 -6.75
C GLN A 50 -2.52 -18.74 -5.26
N GLY A 51 -2.68 -17.58 -4.63
CA GLY A 51 -3.13 -17.43 -3.25
C GLY A 51 -2.85 -16.04 -2.70
N GLU A 52 -3.64 -15.62 -1.70
CA GLU A 52 -3.46 -14.34 -1.01
C GLU A 52 -2.11 -14.28 -0.30
N PHE A 53 -1.49 -13.09 -0.30
CA PHE A 53 -0.28 -12.81 0.45
C PHE A 53 -0.60 -12.78 1.94
N LYS A 54 0.09 -13.62 2.71
CA LYS A 54 -0.12 -13.74 4.16
C LYS A 54 0.51 -12.55 4.89
N ASP A 55 1.76 -12.25 4.52
CA ASP A 55 2.59 -11.27 5.16
C ASP A 55 3.71 -10.82 4.20
N TRP A 56 4.48 -9.83 4.63
CA TRP A 56 5.52 -9.23 3.83
C TRP A 56 6.66 -10.19 3.47
N ALA A 57 6.95 -11.18 4.31
CA ALA A 57 7.95 -12.20 4.02
C ALA A 57 7.50 -13.06 2.82
N ASP A 58 6.26 -13.54 2.83
CA ASP A 58 5.65 -14.26 1.71
C ASP A 58 5.67 -13.42 0.42
N PHE A 59 5.32 -12.13 0.52
CA PHE A 59 5.37 -11.23 -0.62
C PHE A 59 6.78 -11.05 -1.20
N ILE A 60 7.80 -10.86 -0.37
CA ILE A 60 9.21 -10.72 -0.79
C ILE A 60 9.73 -12.02 -1.43
N GLU A 61 9.36 -13.18 -0.88
CA GLU A 61 9.78 -14.47 -1.39
C GLU A 61 9.18 -14.76 -2.78
N ARG A 62 7.90 -14.40 -2.97
CA ARG A 62 7.14 -14.69 -4.18
C ARG A 62 7.35 -13.66 -5.28
N VAL A 63 7.48 -12.37 -4.94
CA VAL A 63 7.62 -11.28 -5.91
C VAL A 63 9.09 -10.96 -6.15
N LYS A 64 9.67 -11.63 -7.15
CA LYS A 64 11.06 -11.40 -7.57
C LYS A 64 11.34 -9.92 -7.87
N GLY A 65 12.41 -9.40 -7.28
CA GLY A 65 12.83 -8.00 -7.43
C GLY A 65 12.34 -7.06 -6.32
N VAL A 66 11.53 -7.56 -5.38
CA VAL A 66 11.17 -6.83 -4.16
C VAL A 66 11.91 -7.43 -2.97
N GLY A 67 13.03 -6.83 -2.58
CA GLY A 67 13.74 -7.16 -1.34
C GLY A 67 13.37 -6.24 -0.18
N ASP A 68 14.00 -6.43 0.98
CA ASP A 68 13.80 -5.69 2.23
C ASP A 68 13.68 -4.16 2.05
N ALA A 69 14.67 -3.55 1.40
CA ALA A 69 14.72 -2.10 1.19
C ALA A 69 13.56 -1.60 0.32
N ARG A 70 13.13 -2.41 -0.65
CA ARG A 70 12.04 -2.06 -1.55
C ARG A 70 10.69 -2.27 -0.86
N ALA A 71 10.54 -3.33 -0.07
CA ALA A 71 9.37 -3.56 0.77
C ALA A 71 9.16 -2.42 1.78
N ALA A 72 10.24 -1.91 2.40
CA ALA A 72 10.18 -0.73 3.26
C ALA A 72 9.63 0.49 2.52
N HIS A 73 10.22 0.84 1.37
CA HIS A 73 9.76 1.96 0.56
C HIS A 73 8.31 1.80 0.09
N LEU A 74 7.90 0.58 -0.29
CA LEU A 74 6.52 0.29 -0.70
C LEU A 74 5.54 0.46 0.47
N SER A 75 5.91 0.03 1.67
CA SER A 75 5.10 0.24 2.85
C SER A 75 4.99 1.71 3.25
N GLU A 76 6.08 2.48 3.11
CA GLU A 76 6.07 3.93 3.32
C GLU A 76 5.21 4.64 2.26
N ALA A 77 5.21 4.12 1.04
CA ALA A 77 4.33 4.58 -0.04
C ALA A 77 2.85 4.19 0.17
N GLY A 78 2.53 3.47 1.25
CA GLY A 78 1.16 3.15 1.65
C GLY A 78 0.69 1.75 1.28
N LEU A 79 1.54 0.89 0.71
CA LEU A 79 1.19 -0.53 0.49
C LEU A 79 1.06 -1.25 1.83
N ARG A 80 0.06 -2.11 1.95
CA ARG A 80 -0.19 -2.94 3.13
C ARG A 80 -0.56 -4.36 2.75
N ILE A 81 -0.27 -5.29 3.65
CA ILE A 81 -0.63 -6.70 3.51
C ILE A 81 -1.42 -7.10 4.75
N GLY A 82 -2.70 -7.40 4.59
CA GLY A 82 -3.57 -7.69 5.75
C GLY A 82 -3.63 -6.54 6.77
N GLY A 83 -3.44 -5.29 6.32
CA GLY A 83 -3.36 -4.11 7.19
C GLY A 83 -2.00 -3.90 7.89
N ALA A 84 -1.04 -4.81 7.72
CA ALA A 84 0.30 -4.67 8.24
C ALA A 84 1.19 -3.81 7.34
N SER A 85 2.00 -2.95 7.96
CA SER A 85 3.07 -2.21 7.30
C SER A 85 4.36 -3.01 7.37
N TYR A 86 5.25 -2.86 6.38
CA TYR A 86 6.54 -3.49 6.42
C TYR A 86 7.35 -2.96 7.60
N ARG A 87 7.88 -3.88 8.40
CA ARG A 87 8.90 -3.57 9.40
C ARG A 87 10.09 -4.45 9.07
N PRO A 88 11.20 -3.90 8.55
CA PRO A 88 12.40 -4.70 8.38
C PRO A 88 12.73 -5.31 9.73
N THR A 89 13.01 -6.62 9.75
CA THR A 89 13.47 -7.29 10.97
C THR A 89 14.90 -6.84 11.26
N ILE A 90 15.05 -5.62 11.74
CA ILE A 90 16.18 -5.27 12.56
C ILE A 90 15.82 -5.91 13.91
N ALA A 91 16.64 -6.86 14.37
CA ALA A 91 16.62 -7.29 15.76
C ALA A 91 16.39 -6.07 16.69
N PRO A 92 15.61 -6.21 17.77
CA PRO A 92 14.85 -5.11 18.34
C PRO A 92 15.75 -3.95 18.76
N VAL A 93 15.56 -2.78 18.16
CA VAL A 93 15.77 -1.52 18.89
C VAL A 93 14.47 -1.26 19.64
N GLY A 94 14.55 -1.43 20.95
CA GLY A 94 13.41 -1.47 21.84
C GLY A 94 12.66 -0.15 21.99
N GLY A 95 11.43 -0.30 22.49
CA GLY A 95 10.67 0.75 23.19
C GLY A 95 9.68 1.49 22.29
N ALA A 96 8.48 1.84 22.74
CA ALA A 96 7.78 1.50 23.95
C ALA A 96 6.31 1.89 23.73
N LYS A 97 5.43 1.12 24.36
CA LYS A 97 4.07 1.47 24.74
C LYS A 97 4.03 2.90 25.34
N ARG A 98 3.13 3.77 24.86
CA ARG A 98 2.25 4.65 25.64
C ARG A 98 1.21 5.32 24.76
#